data_AF-A0A8I2Z0Z8-F1
#
_entry.id   AF-A0A8I2Z0Z8-F1
#
_cell.length_a   1.000
_cell.length_b   1.000
_cell.length_c   1.000
_cell.angle_alpha   90.00
_cell.angle_beta   90.00
_cell.angle_gamma   90.00
#
_symmetry.space_group_name_H-M   'P 1'
#
loop_
_entity.id
_entity.type
_entity.pdbx_description
1 polymer ?
#
loop_
_entity_poly.entity_id
_entity_poly.type
_entity_poly.pdbx_seq_one_letter_code
_entity_poly.pdbx_strand_id
1 'polypeptide(L)'
;MSHPKKESPAVKHATILFLLHSNKWLSPPCLSSPPMNTYLPRPKDVGILAMEVYFPRRCISEADLEVFDGVPSGKYTIGLGQEYMACCDDREDINSFALNAVSGLLEKYNIDPKSIGRIDLESGNFDIEGVDSKNACYGSTAALFNAVNWIESTSWDGRNAIVVAGDIAIYAEGAARPAGGAGACAILIGPNAPVVIEPIHGNHMTNTYDFYKPKLDSEYPEVDGPVSVTTYISALDASYARFRDKSARAKKLHLANGHANGKSDKRFSLDNVDYAVFHAPYGKQVQKGFGRLFYNDFVSSPSAPQFANIPSPDAVLATSYTASLTDKSLEKTFIAASKAAYAKKVEPAMHCSKRLGNMYTASLYGCLASLLSSVEPAELKGKRLSMFAFGSGCASSFFTLRVKGDTAEMREKMDLLERLASMKVVPCQEYVDALSLREKNHNAVDYTPGGSVDNIWPGSFLPRVCGQQVPQEIRPCSSRLIACTLHVAF
;
A
#
# COMPACT_ATOMS: atom_id res chain seq x y z
N MET A 1 -14.96 -52.08 -57.97
CA MET A 1 -13.61 -51.96 -58.59
C MET A 1 -13.04 -50.61 -58.22
N SER A 2 -11.72 -50.56 -57.98
CA SER A 2 -10.83 -49.44 -57.64
C SER A 2 -10.51 -49.17 -56.14
N HIS A 3 -9.30 -49.59 -55.76
CA HIS A 3 -8.42 -48.98 -54.75
C HIS A 3 -7.49 -47.96 -55.46
N PRO A 4 -6.62 -47.14 -54.81
CA PRO A 4 -6.33 -46.95 -53.37
C PRO A 4 -6.20 -45.45 -52.92
N LYS A 5 -6.07 -45.21 -51.60
CA LYS A 5 -5.29 -44.07 -51.07
C LYS A 5 -4.32 -44.59 -49.99
N LYS A 6 -3.06 -44.19 -50.13
CA LYS A 6 -1.93 -44.44 -49.22
C LYS A 6 -1.99 -43.49 -48.03
N GLU A 7 -1.80 -44.00 -46.82
CA GLU A 7 -1.25 -43.26 -45.69
C GLU A 7 -0.04 -44.02 -45.11
N SER A 8 0.96 -43.24 -44.72
CA SER A 8 2.29 -43.61 -44.23
C SER A 8 2.30 -43.58 -42.69
N PRO A 9 3.15 -44.39 -42.01
CA PRO A 9 2.96 -44.74 -40.61
C PRO A 9 3.48 -43.69 -39.61
N ALA A 10 2.76 -43.58 -38.50
CA ALA A 10 3.15 -42.83 -37.31
C ALA A 10 4.43 -43.41 -36.66
N VAL A 11 5.36 -42.51 -36.31
CA VAL A 11 6.57 -42.83 -35.54
C VAL A 11 6.22 -42.95 -34.05
N LYS A 12 6.71 -44.03 -33.44
CA LYS A 12 6.49 -44.47 -32.06
C LYS A 12 7.25 -43.58 -31.07
N HIS A 13 6.59 -43.17 -29.99
CA HIS A 13 7.25 -42.66 -28.79
C HIS A 13 7.85 -43.82 -28.00
N ALA A 14 9.14 -43.75 -27.68
CA ALA A 14 9.82 -44.70 -26.81
C ALA A 14 9.77 -44.20 -25.37
N THR A 15 9.08 -44.92 -24.49
CA THR A 15 9.19 -44.78 -23.04
C THR A 15 10.13 -45.87 -22.54
N ILE A 16 11.26 -45.46 -21.95
CA ILE A 16 12.21 -46.36 -21.30
C ILE A 16 11.61 -46.78 -19.95
N LEU A 17 11.33 -48.08 -19.81
CA LEU A 17 10.85 -48.72 -18.59
C LEU A 17 12.06 -49.28 -17.83
N PHE A 18 12.36 -48.74 -16.64
CA PHE A 18 13.32 -49.36 -15.72
C PHE A 18 12.64 -50.49 -14.95
N LEU A 19 13.11 -51.72 -15.18
CA LEU A 19 12.81 -52.92 -14.38
C LEU A 19 13.50 -52.81 -13.00
N LEU A 20 12.72 -52.63 -11.94
CA LEU A 20 13.20 -52.82 -10.56
C LEU A 20 12.84 -54.22 -10.07
N HIS A 21 13.88 -54.92 -9.60
CA HIS A 21 13.82 -56.26 -9.03
C HIS A 21 12.97 -56.33 -7.75
N SER A 22 12.31 -57.46 -7.58
CA SER A 22 11.47 -57.80 -6.43
C SER A 22 12.26 -57.86 -5.12
N ASN A 23 11.99 -56.94 -4.21
CA ASN A 23 12.21 -57.14 -2.78
C ASN A 23 10.85 -57.20 -2.08
N LYS A 24 10.64 -58.27 -1.31
CA LYS A 24 9.43 -58.51 -0.50
C LYS A 24 9.24 -57.34 0.49
N TRP A 25 8.19 -56.56 0.31
CA TRP A 25 7.73 -55.60 1.31
C TRP A 25 6.93 -56.35 2.36
N LEU A 26 7.48 -56.46 3.58
CA LEU A 26 6.70 -56.73 4.77
C LEU A 26 5.70 -55.57 4.94
N SER A 27 4.41 -55.88 5.03
CA SER A 27 3.36 -54.89 5.27
C SER A 27 3.63 -54.19 6.61
N PRO A 28 3.75 -52.84 6.66
CA PRO A 28 3.81 -52.15 7.94
C PRO A 28 2.45 -52.30 8.66
N PRO A 29 2.44 -52.29 10.00
CA PRO A 29 1.18 -52.27 10.74
C PRO A 29 0.36 -51.06 10.29
N CYS A 30 -0.93 -51.29 10.09
CA CYS A 30 -1.91 -50.28 9.71
C CYS A 30 -1.98 -49.22 10.82
N LEU A 31 -1.08 -48.24 10.77
CA LEU A 31 -1.23 -46.97 11.47
C LEU A 31 -2.41 -46.30 10.80
N SER A 32 -3.52 -46.18 11.53
CA SER A 32 -4.64 -45.34 11.14
C SER A 32 -4.08 -43.99 10.69
N SER A 33 -4.22 -43.69 9.39
CA SER A 33 -3.97 -42.35 8.88
C SER A 33 -4.72 -41.36 9.77
N PRO A 34 -4.06 -40.34 10.35
CA PRO A 34 -4.78 -39.32 11.09
C PRO A 34 -5.89 -38.78 10.19
N PRO A 35 -7.08 -38.48 10.72
CA PRO A 35 -8.16 -37.96 9.90
C PRO A 35 -7.63 -36.76 9.11
N MET A 36 -7.74 -36.80 7.79
CA MET A 36 -7.33 -35.73 6.85
C MET A 36 -8.07 -34.39 7.09
N ASN A 37 -8.82 -34.28 8.18
CA ASN A 37 -9.71 -33.20 8.51
C ASN A 37 -9.48 -32.74 9.96
N THR A 38 -8.23 -32.40 10.29
CA THR A 38 -7.96 -31.57 11.45
C THR A 38 -8.29 -30.13 11.06
N TYR A 39 -9.54 -29.72 11.25
CA TYR A 39 -9.90 -28.30 11.12
C TYR A 39 -9.07 -27.50 12.13
N LEU A 40 -8.08 -26.76 11.63
CA LEU A 40 -7.40 -25.77 12.47
C LEU A 40 -8.45 -24.76 12.93
N PRO A 41 -8.48 -24.39 14.23
CA PRO A 41 -9.35 -23.32 14.67
C PRO A 41 -9.00 -22.05 13.88
N ARG A 42 -10.03 -21.31 13.42
CA ARG A 42 -9.82 -20.07 12.67
C ARG A 42 -8.85 -19.17 13.45
N PRO A 43 -7.78 -18.67 12.82
CA PRO A 43 -6.80 -17.83 13.50
C PRO A 43 -7.49 -16.59 14.07
N LYS A 44 -7.00 -16.16 15.23
CA LYS A 44 -7.50 -14.97 15.92
C LYS A 44 -6.54 -13.82 15.67
N ASP A 45 -7.10 -12.61 15.69
CA ASP A 45 -6.32 -11.37 15.67
C ASP A 45 -5.34 -11.32 14.50
N VAL A 46 -5.82 -11.71 13.31
CA VAL A 46 -5.05 -11.63 12.07
C VAL A 46 -4.79 -10.17 11.73
N GLY A 47 -3.53 -9.84 11.48
CA GLY A 47 -3.12 -8.49 11.21
C GLY A 47 -1.62 -8.36 10.99
N ILE A 48 -1.10 -7.17 11.19
CA ILE A 48 0.28 -6.80 10.92
C ILE A 48 1.17 -7.18 12.11
N LEU A 49 2.11 -8.09 11.86
CA LEU A 49 3.13 -8.56 12.81
C LEU A 49 4.40 -7.71 12.78
N ALA A 50 4.82 -7.27 11.59
CA ALA A 50 6.02 -6.47 11.37
C ALA A 50 5.86 -5.61 10.11
N MET A 51 6.60 -4.50 10.05
CA MET A 51 6.65 -3.61 8.89
C MET A 51 8.08 -3.14 8.62
N GLU A 52 8.39 -2.94 7.35
CA GLU A 52 9.62 -2.29 6.90
C GLU A 52 9.32 -1.36 5.72
N VAL A 53 10.07 -0.26 5.61
CA VAL A 53 9.89 0.73 4.55
C VAL A 53 11.23 0.94 3.84
N TYR A 54 11.22 0.91 2.51
CA TYR A 54 12.32 1.33 1.67
C TYR A 54 11.96 2.60 0.91
N PHE A 55 12.92 3.50 0.74
CA PHE A 55 12.77 4.72 -0.07
C PHE A 55 14.15 5.13 -0.58
N PRO A 56 14.23 5.86 -1.71
CA PRO A 56 15.50 6.38 -2.22
C PRO A 56 16.25 7.19 -1.16
N ARG A 57 17.57 7.22 -1.25
CA ARG A 57 18.40 8.01 -0.32
C ARG A 57 18.29 9.52 -0.57
N ARG A 58 17.77 9.92 -1.72
CA ARG A 58 17.69 11.31 -2.19
C ARG A 58 16.26 11.82 -2.23
N CYS A 59 16.12 13.11 -1.96
CA CYS A 59 14.90 13.87 -2.22
C CYS A 59 15.24 15.28 -2.69
N ILE A 60 14.28 15.96 -3.29
CA ILE A 60 14.34 17.41 -3.57
C ILE A 60 13.43 18.17 -2.62
N SER A 61 13.71 19.46 -2.40
CA SER A 61 12.80 20.35 -1.65
C SER A 61 11.72 20.91 -2.56
N GLU A 62 10.48 20.89 -2.10
CA GLU A 62 9.36 21.51 -2.81
C GLU A 62 9.47 23.04 -2.85
N ALA A 63 10.09 23.66 -1.84
CA ALA A 63 10.36 25.09 -1.84
C ALA A 63 11.39 25.48 -2.93
N ASP A 64 12.45 24.68 -3.08
CA ASP A 64 13.43 24.89 -4.14
C ASP A 64 12.83 24.59 -5.52
N LEU A 65 11.92 23.60 -5.60
CA LEU A 65 11.18 23.30 -6.83
C LEU A 65 10.24 24.44 -7.24
N GLU A 66 9.61 25.14 -6.28
CA GLU A 66 8.82 26.34 -6.58
C GLU A 66 9.66 27.41 -7.30
N VAL A 67 10.88 27.64 -6.82
CA VAL A 67 11.83 28.58 -7.44
C VAL A 67 12.29 28.07 -8.81
N PHE A 68 12.65 26.79 -8.90
CA PHE A 68 13.12 26.14 -10.12
C PHE A 68 12.08 26.19 -11.25
N ASP A 69 10.81 25.92 -10.93
CA ASP A 69 9.70 25.95 -11.89
C ASP A 69 9.18 27.38 -12.18
N GLY A 70 9.69 28.40 -11.50
CA GLY A 70 9.24 29.80 -11.65
C GLY A 70 7.79 30.03 -11.20
N VAL A 71 7.33 29.30 -10.16
CA VAL A 71 5.97 29.42 -9.64
C VAL A 71 5.91 30.23 -8.34
N PRO A 72 4.75 30.78 -7.95
CA PRO A 72 4.63 31.53 -6.70
C PRO A 72 4.96 30.68 -5.47
N SER A 73 5.64 31.28 -4.50
CA SER A 73 5.91 30.64 -3.21
C SER A 73 4.62 30.16 -2.54
N GLY A 74 4.65 28.95 -1.99
CA GLY A 74 3.50 28.32 -1.38
C GLY A 74 2.66 27.48 -2.34
N LYS A 75 2.90 27.50 -3.66
CA LYS A 75 2.11 26.70 -4.62
C LYS A 75 2.19 25.20 -4.31
N TYR A 76 3.37 24.69 -3.99
CA TYR A 76 3.60 23.28 -3.66
C TYR A 76 3.59 23.07 -2.15
N THR A 77 4.34 23.91 -1.42
CA THR A 77 4.49 23.79 0.04
C THR A 77 3.20 24.01 0.83
N ILE A 78 2.32 24.90 0.37
CA ILE A 78 1.02 25.16 1.02
C ILE A 78 -0.14 24.59 0.19
N GLY A 79 -0.09 24.78 -1.14
CA GLY A 79 -1.14 24.37 -2.07
C GLY A 79 -1.26 22.84 -2.17
N LEU A 80 -0.14 22.13 -2.30
CA LEU A 80 -0.10 20.67 -2.23
C LEU A 80 0.16 20.18 -0.80
N GLY A 81 0.76 21.00 0.06
CA GLY A 81 1.11 20.59 1.42
C GLY A 81 2.24 19.56 1.45
N GLN A 82 3.19 19.67 0.51
CA GLN A 82 4.36 18.81 0.38
C GLN A 82 5.62 19.56 0.80
N GLU A 83 6.59 18.88 1.42
CA GLU A 83 7.83 19.52 1.86
C GLU A 83 9.02 19.05 1.01
N TYR A 84 9.05 17.76 0.69
CA TYR A 84 10.06 17.10 -0.12
C TYR A 84 9.43 16.02 -1.00
N MET A 85 10.14 15.66 -2.06
CA MET A 85 9.79 14.55 -2.96
C MET A 85 10.98 13.63 -3.16
N ALA A 86 10.81 12.34 -2.89
CA ALA A 86 11.86 11.35 -3.09
C ALA A 86 12.13 11.15 -4.59
N CYS A 87 13.40 11.00 -4.95
CA CYS A 87 13.82 10.80 -6.34
C CYS A 87 14.80 9.63 -6.47
N CYS A 88 14.61 8.83 -7.52
CA CYS A 88 15.53 7.78 -7.94
C CYS A 88 15.82 7.95 -9.43
N ASP A 89 17.00 7.47 -9.87
CA ASP A 89 17.40 7.44 -11.26
C ASP A 89 17.23 6.01 -11.84
N ASP A 90 18.02 5.62 -12.83
CA ASP A 90 17.98 4.28 -13.44
C ASP A 90 18.69 3.20 -12.61
N ARG A 91 19.28 3.55 -11.46
CA ARG A 91 19.84 2.59 -10.50
C ARG A 91 18.81 1.95 -9.59
N GLU A 92 17.56 2.41 -9.60
CA GLU A 92 16.51 1.79 -8.81
C GLU A 92 15.24 1.61 -9.65
N ASP A 93 14.69 0.41 -9.57
CA ASP A 93 13.40 0.03 -10.15
C ASP A 93 12.49 -0.58 -9.07
N ILE A 94 11.26 -0.94 -9.47
CA ILE A 94 10.32 -1.51 -8.51
C ILE A 94 10.78 -2.85 -7.91
N ASN A 95 11.54 -3.65 -8.67
CA ASN A 95 12.10 -4.90 -8.16
C ASN A 95 13.10 -4.61 -7.04
N SER A 96 14.05 -3.71 -7.26
CA SER A 96 15.03 -3.30 -6.26
C SER A 96 14.35 -2.73 -5.00
N PHE A 97 13.30 -1.94 -5.14
CA PHE A 97 12.52 -1.43 -4.02
C PHE A 97 11.86 -2.55 -3.20
N ALA A 98 11.18 -3.48 -3.88
CA ALA A 98 10.53 -4.63 -3.25
C ALA A 98 11.56 -5.52 -2.52
N LEU A 99 12.69 -5.81 -3.18
CA LEU A 99 13.79 -6.58 -2.62
C LEU A 99 14.37 -5.94 -1.36
N ASN A 100 14.62 -4.64 -1.40
CA ASN A 100 15.15 -3.91 -0.25
C ASN A 100 14.17 -3.88 0.92
N ALA A 101 12.87 -3.64 0.65
CA ALA A 101 11.85 -3.64 1.69
C ALA A 101 11.70 -5.04 2.34
N VAL A 102 11.63 -6.10 1.54
CA VAL A 102 11.47 -7.47 2.06
C VAL A 102 12.73 -7.99 2.71
N SER A 103 13.91 -7.78 2.12
CA SER A 103 15.18 -8.17 2.75
C SER A 103 15.37 -7.46 4.08
N GLY A 104 15.06 -6.16 4.15
CA GLY A 104 15.10 -5.40 5.40
C GLY A 104 14.14 -5.98 6.44
N LEU A 105 12.91 -6.32 6.06
CA LEU A 105 11.93 -6.96 6.94
C LEU A 105 12.44 -8.32 7.47
N LEU A 106 12.92 -9.18 6.59
CA LEU A 106 13.39 -10.51 6.97
C LEU A 106 14.61 -10.45 7.91
N GLU A 107 15.58 -9.59 7.61
CA GLU A 107 16.81 -9.45 8.39
C GLU A 107 16.56 -8.80 9.75
N LYS A 108 15.84 -7.67 9.80
CA LYS A 108 15.66 -6.89 11.04
C LYS A 108 14.84 -7.63 12.09
N TYR A 109 13.89 -8.44 11.65
CA TYR A 109 13.01 -9.24 12.50
C TYR A 109 13.41 -10.72 12.58
N ASN A 110 14.55 -11.09 11.96
CA ASN A 110 15.08 -12.46 11.96
C ASN A 110 14.03 -13.51 11.53
N ILE A 111 13.33 -13.25 10.43
CA ILE A 111 12.28 -14.10 9.90
C ILE A 111 12.90 -15.14 8.95
N ASP A 112 12.66 -16.42 9.19
CA ASP A 112 13.03 -17.49 8.25
C ASP A 112 12.18 -17.36 6.97
N PRO A 113 12.77 -17.19 5.77
CA PRO A 113 12.01 -17.14 4.51
C PRO A 113 11.13 -18.38 4.28
N LYS A 114 11.47 -19.54 4.86
CA LYS A 114 10.65 -20.76 4.79
C LYS A 114 9.37 -20.68 5.62
N SER A 115 9.28 -19.74 6.56
CA SER A 115 8.07 -19.49 7.36
C SER A 115 7.01 -18.66 6.62
N ILE A 116 7.27 -18.31 5.36
CA ILE A 116 6.35 -17.55 4.50
C ILE A 116 5.64 -18.50 3.55
N GLY A 117 4.31 -18.51 3.59
CA GLY A 117 3.46 -19.32 2.71
C GLY A 117 2.77 -18.51 1.62
N ARG A 118 2.84 -17.17 1.73
CA ARG A 118 2.25 -16.27 0.75
C ARG A 118 3.08 -14.99 0.59
N ILE A 119 3.66 -14.75 -0.58
CA ILE A 119 4.40 -13.54 -0.94
C ILE A 119 4.58 -13.50 -2.46
N ASP A 120 4.73 -12.29 -3.01
CA ASP A 120 5.08 -12.08 -4.41
C ASP A 120 6.61 -12.06 -4.65
N LEU A 121 7.42 -12.94 -4.02
CA LEU A 121 8.89 -13.00 -4.22
C LEU A 121 9.46 -14.43 -4.03
N GLU A 122 10.44 -14.82 -4.84
CA GLU A 122 11.18 -16.09 -4.74
C GLU A 122 12.16 -16.09 -3.55
N SER A 123 12.29 -17.17 -2.76
CA SER A 123 13.28 -17.25 -1.66
C SER A 123 13.80 -18.66 -1.36
N GLY A 124 14.03 -19.50 -2.39
CA GLY A 124 14.43 -20.91 -2.21
C GLY A 124 13.37 -21.80 -1.53
N ASN A 125 12.23 -21.19 -1.19
CA ASN A 125 10.94 -21.77 -0.87
C ASN A 125 10.04 -21.52 -2.09
N PHE A 126 9.55 -22.59 -2.72
CA PHE A 126 8.81 -22.54 -3.99
C PHE A 126 7.32 -22.84 -3.84
N ASP A 127 6.90 -23.28 -2.65
CA ASP A 127 5.50 -23.52 -2.32
C ASP A 127 4.96 -22.29 -1.60
N ILE A 128 4.69 -21.26 -2.38
CA ILE A 128 4.25 -19.94 -1.92
C ILE A 128 3.10 -19.50 -2.83
N GLU A 129 1.95 -19.18 -2.24
CA GLU A 129 0.83 -18.57 -2.97
C GLU A 129 1.03 -17.05 -3.15
N GLY A 130 0.37 -16.46 -4.14
CA GLY A 130 0.41 -15.01 -4.36
C GLY A 130 0.89 -14.65 -5.76
N VAL A 131 0.35 -13.56 -6.28
CA VAL A 131 0.74 -12.87 -7.50
C VAL A 131 0.38 -11.39 -7.36
N ASP A 132 0.86 -10.57 -8.30
CA ASP A 132 0.53 -9.14 -8.37
C ASP A 132 -0.99 -8.85 -8.37
N SER A 133 -1.40 -7.90 -7.53
CA SER A 133 -2.74 -7.32 -7.53
C SER A 133 -2.68 -5.85 -7.95
N LYS A 134 -3.33 -5.50 -9.07
CA LYS A 134 -3.18 -4.18 -9.70
C LYS A 134 -4.51 -3.45 -9.89
N ASN A 135 -4.59 -2.24 -9.35
CA ASN A 135 -5.53 -1.17 -9.73
C ASN A 135 -5.00 0.16 -9.17
N ALA A 136 -4.15 0.86 -9.92
CA ALA A 136 -3.51 2.10 -9.47
C ALA A 136 -2.95 1.95 -8.02
N CYS A 137 -3.08 2.99 -7.18
CA CYS A 137 -2.64 2.99 -5.79
C CYS A 137 -3.38 2.02 -4.85
N TYR A 138 -4.43 1.31 -5.32
CA TYR A 138 -5.23 0.39 -4.50
C TYR A 138 -4.65 -1.03 -4.41
N GLY A 139 -3.74 -1.41 -5.32
CA GLY A 139 -3.27 -2.80 -5.50
C GLY A 139 -2.78 -3.47 -4.22
N SER A 140 -1.98 -2.77 -3.41
CA SER A 140 -1.47 -3.26 -2.12
C SER A 140 -2.55 -3.51 -1.07
N THR A 141 -3.67 -2.78 -1.12
CA THR A 141 -4.82 -3.04 -0.22
C THR A 141 -5.61 -4.26 -0.66
N ALA A 142 -5.71 -4.52 -1.96
CA ALA A 142 -6.23 -5.80 -2.45
C ALA A 142 -5.33 -6.96 -2.00
N ALA A 143 -4.00 -6.83 -2.13
CA ALA A 143 -3.04 -7.83 -1.65
C ALA A 143 -3.15 -8.05 -0.12
N LEU A 144 -3.30 -6.99 0.66
CA LEU A 144 -3.53 -7.07 2.11
C LEU A 144 -4.79 -7.87 2.43
N PHE A 145 -5.91 -7.56 1.81
CA PHE A 145 -7.15 -8.30 2.04
C PHE A 145 -7.03 -9.76 1.59
N ASN A 146 -6.35 -10.03 0.47
CA ASN A 146 -6.08 -11.39 0.01
C ASN A 146 -5.23 -12.17 1.04
N ALA A 147 -4.22 -11.54 1.63
CA ALA A 147 -3.37 -12.17 2.66
C ALA A 147 -4.15 -12.49 3.94
N VAL A 148 -4.97 -11.55 4.44
CA VAL A 148 -5.84 -11.78 5.60
C VAL A 148 -6.83 -12.91 5.31
N ASN A 149 -7.50 -12.86 4.15
CA ASN A 149 -8.46 -13.89 3.75
C ASN A 149 -7.80 -15.26 3.61
N TRP A 150 -6.58 -15.33 3.07
CA TRP A 150 -5.81 -16.57 2.95
C TRP A 150 -5.50 -17.17 4.32
N ILE A 151 -5.00 -16.36 5.27
CA ILE A 151 -4.73 -16.81 6.65
C ILE A 151 -6.02 -17.29 7.33
N GLU A 152 -7.14 -16.60 7.12
CA GLU A 152 -8.42 -16.98 7.70
C GLU A 152 -9.16 -18.13 6.97
N SER A 153 -8.61 -18.62 5.87
CA SER A 153 -9.22 -19.65 5.03
C SER A 153 -8.88 -21.07 5.50
N THR A 154 -9.57 -22.06 4.91
CA THR A 154 -9.24 -23.48 5.08
C THR A 154 -7.96 -23.90 4.35
N SER A 155 -7.42 -23.05 3.47
CA SER A 155 -6.17 -23.31 2.75
C SER A 155 -4.93 -22.83 3.52
N TRP A 156 -5.12 -22.15 4.67
CA TRP A 156 -3.99 -21.70 5.48
C TRP A 156 -3.20 -22.89 6.03
N ASP A 157 -1.90 -22.86 5.82
CA ASP A 157 -0.96 -23.91 6.20
C ASP A 157 -0.18 -23.61 7.49
N GLY A 158 -0.56 -22.54 8.20
CA GLY A 158 0.10 -22.08 9.42
C GLY A 158 1.24 -21.08 9.21
N ARG A 159 1.66 -20.80 7.97
CA ARG A 159 2.74 -19.85 7.67
C ARG A 159 2.23 -18.40 7.59
N ASN A 160 3.15 -17.45 7.70
CA ASN A 160 2.82 -16.03 7.56
C ASN A 160 2.70 -15.63 6.09
N ALA A 161 2.08 -14.48 5.84
CA ALA A 161 2.07 -13.83 4.55
C ALA A 161 2.92 -12.55 4.58
N ILE A 162 3.54 -12.17 3.46
CA ILE A 162 4.16 -10.86 3.29
C ILE A 162 3.42 -10.14 2.16
N VAL A 163 2.98 -8.92 2.45
CA VAL A 163 2.40 -8.00 1.46
C VAL A 163 3.46 -6.98 1.10
N VAL A 164 3.74 -6.84 -0.19
CA VAL A 164 4.65 -5.81 -0.71
C VAL A 164 3.83 -4.73 -1.40
N ALA A 165 4.07 -3.49 -1.03
CA ALA A 165 3.54 -2.31 -1.70
C ALA A 165 4.73 -1.48 -2.17
N GLY A 166 4.72 -0.96 -3.38
CA GLY A 166 5.84 -0.13 -3.83
C GLY A 166 5.60 0.44 -5.20
N ASP A 167 6.13 1.64 -5.42
CA ASP A 167 5.99 2.33 -6.69
C ASP A 167 7.04 3.43 -6.85
N ILE A 168 7.23 3.82 -8.11
CA ILE A 168 7.95 5.02 -8.54
C ILE A 168 6.91 5.91 -9.23
N ALA A 169 6.46 6.94 -8.54
CA ALA A 169 5.44 7.87 -9.02
C ALA A 169 6.10 9.05 -9.72
N ILE A 170 6.21 8.96 -11.05
CA ILE A 170 6.76 10.03 -11.88
C ILE A 170 5.72 10.56 -12.88
N TYR A 171 5.88 11.83 -13.23
CA TYR A 171 4.98 12.57 -14.11
C TYR A 171 5.80 13.40 -15.10
N ALA A 172 5.21 13.62 -16.28
CA ALA A 172 5.75 14.53 -17.27
C ALA A 172 5.87 15.96 -16.71
N GLU A 173 6.58 16.83 -17.45
CA GLU A 173 6.65 18.25 -17.12
C GLU A 173 5.28 18.89 -16.95
N GLY A 174 5.14 19.69 -15.88
CA GLY A 174 3.93 20.45 -15.61
C GLY A 174 3.42 20.26 -14.18
N ALA A 175 2.16 20.63 -13.97
CA ALA A 175 1.58 20.82 -12.65
C ALA A 175 1.47 19.55 -11.79
N ALA A 176 1.60 18.35 -12.37
CA ALA A 176 1.54 17.08 -11.66
C ALA A 176 2.91 16.59 -11.17
N ARG A 177 4.02 17.08 -11.75
CA ARG A 177 5.41 16.70 -11.39
C ARG A 177 5.70 16.80 -9.88
N PRO A 178 5.26 17.86 -9.15
CA PRO A 178 5.48 18.00 -7.71
C PRO A 178 4.62 17.06 -6.83
N ALA A 179 3.74 16.25 -7.43
CA ALA A 179 2.95 15.24 -6.74
C ALA A 179 3.52 13.82 -6.91
N GLY A 180 4.76 13.71 -7.41
CA GLY A 180 5.50 12.46 -7.51
C GLY A 180 6.07 11.99 -6.17
N GLY A 181 6.89 10.95 -6.25
CA GLY A 181 7.55 10.34 -5.10
C GLY A 181 7.91 8.89 -5.37
N ALA A 182 8.52 8.23 -4.39
CA ALA A 182 9.02 6.88 -4.57
C ALA A 182 9.22 6.18 -3.21
N GLY A 183 8.83 4.91 -3.15
CA GLY A 183 9.13 4.05 -2.00
C GLY A 183 8.37 2.74 -2.02
N ALA A 184 8.67 1.87 -1.06
CA ALA A 184 8.05 0.58 -0.86
C ALA A 184 7.87 0.25 0.63
N CYS A 185 6.90 -0.60 0.92
CA CYS A 185 6.62 -1.16 2.24
C CYS A 185 6.53 -2.69 2.12
N ALA A 186 7.14 -3.40 3.06
CA ALA A 186 6.93 -4.83 3.26
C ALA A 186 6.20 -5.03 4.60
N ILE A 187 5.13 -5.82 4.60
CA ILE A 187 4.21 -5.96 5.73
C ILE A 187 4.02 -7.44 6.01
N LEU A 188 4.49 -7.91 7.17
CA LEU A 188 4.28 -9.28 7.62
C LEU A 188 2.87 -9.40 8.22
N ILE A 189 2.06 -10.33 7.71
CA ILE A 189 0.70 -10.61 8.15
C ILE A 189 0.65 -12.00 8.78
N GLY A 190 0.00 -12.10 9.94
CA GLY A 190 -0.19 -13.35 10.66
C GLY A 190 -1.17 -13.24 11.82
N PRO A 191 -1.45 -14.35 12.52
CA PRO A 191 -2.32 -14.38 13.69
C PRO A 191 -1.68 -13.70 14.91
N ASN A 192 -2.51 -13.33 15.90
CA ASN A 192 -2.09 -12.71 17.16
C ASN A 192 -1.27 -11.41 16.97
N ALA A 193 -1.60 -10.66 15.93
CA ALA A 193 -0.88 -9.47 15.55
C ALA A 193 -1.04 -8.33 16.57
N PRO A 194 0.02 -7.52 16.81
CA PRO A 194 -0.11 -6.32 17.63
C PRO A 194 -1.02 -5.27 16.98
N VAL A 195 -1.08 -5.22 15.64
CA VAL A 195 -1.99 -4.34 14.88
C VAL A 195 -2.97 -5.20 14.08
N VAL A 196 -4.16 -5.40 14.61
CA VAL A 196 -5.18 -6.31 14.07
C VAL A 196 -6.03 -5.61 13.02
N ILE A 197 -6.35 -6.29 11.92
CA ILE A 197 -7.28 -5.79 10.91
C ILE A 197 -8.71 -6.13 11.35
N GLU A 198 -9.57 -5.12 11.50
CA GLU A 198 -10.98 -5.35 11.85
C GLU A 198 -11.78 -5.75 10.58
N PRO A 199 -12.68 -6.75 10.65
CA PRO A 199 -13.19 -7.48 9.47
C PRO A 199 -14.21 -6.72 8.61
N ILE A 200 -14.46 -5.44 8.88
CA ILE A 200 -15.49 -4.65 8.20
C ILE A 200 -14.82 -3.72 7.20
N HIS A 201 -15.07 -3.94 5.92
CA HIS A 201 -14.55 -3.10 4.83
C HIS A 201 -15.71 -2.43 4.09
N GLY A 202 -15.71 -1.10 4.01
CA GLY A 202 -16.60 -0.33 3.15
C GLY A 202 -15.93 -0.07 1.81
N ASN A 203 -16.42 -0.67 0.73
CA ASN A 203 -15.76 -0.63 -0.57
C ASN A 203 -16.59 0.18 -1.57
N HIS A 204 -15.91 0.86 -2.47
CA HIS A 204 -16.51 1.50 -3.64
C HIS A 204 -15.59 1.33 -4.85
N MET A 205 -16.16 0.80 -5.94
CA MET A 205 -15.50 0.62 -7.22
C MET A 205 -16.43 1.14 -8.31
N THR A 206 -15.90 1.94 -9.23
CA THR A 206 -16.65 2.50 -10.36
C THR A 206 -15.72 2.67 -11.54
N ASN A 207 -16.26 2.76 -12.76
CA ASN A 207 -15.46 3.09 -13.93
C ASN A 207 -15.31 4.61 -14.05
N THR A 208 -14.07 5.10 -14.22
CA THR A 208 -13.73 6.50 -14.47
C THR A 208 -12.34 6.60 -15.12
N TYR A 209 -12.08 7.70 -15.83
CA TYR A 209 -10.81 7.98 -16.50
C TYR A 209 -10.11 9.17 -15.84
N ASP A 210 -10.08 9.18 -14.52
CA ASP A 210 -9.51 10.27 -13.74
C ASP A 210 -7.97 10.26 -13.76
N PHE A 211 -7.37 9.08 -13.74
CA PHE A 211 -5.95 8.83 -13.93
C PHE A 211 -5.75 7.39 -14.44
N TYR A 212 -4.94 7.23 -15.49
CA TYR A 212 -4.65 5.93 -16.09
C TYR A 212 -3.36 5.99 -16.92
N LYS A 213 -2.78 4.83 -17.26
CA LYS A 213 -1.54 4.71 -18.06
C LYS A 213 -1.80 3.94 -19.35
N PRO A 214 -2.33 4.59 -20.41
CA PRO A 214 -2.66 3.91 -21.66
C PRO A 214 -1.47 3.73 -22.60
N LYS A 215 -0.39 4.50 -22.41
CA LYS A 215 0.82 4.50 -23.24
C LYS A 215 1.84 3.56 -22.64
N LEU A 216 2.01 2.39 -23.25
CA LEU A 216 2.89 1.33 -22.73
C LEU A 216 4.38 1.62 -22.94
N ASP A 217 4.69 2.62 -23.78
CA ASP A 217 6.02 3.10 -24.08
C ASP A 217 6.42 4.32 -23.21
N SER A 218 5.60 4.68 -22.21
CA SER A 218 5.86 5.80 -21.31
C SER A 218 5.54 5.45 -19.86
N GLU A 219 6.40 5.87 -18.93
CA GLU A 219 6.12 5.74 -17.50
C GLU A 219 5.06 6.76 -17.01
N TYR A 220 4.80 7.81 -17.79
CA TYR A 220 3.94 8.91 -17.40
C TYR A 220 2.45 8.58 -17.57
N PRO A 221 1.61 8.95 -16.59
CA PRO A 221 0.18 8.76 -16.68
C PRO A 221 -0.51 9.87 -17.47
N GLU A 222 -1.68 9.53 -18.01
CA GLU A 222 -2.70 10.50 -18.37
C GLU A 222 -3.51 10.84 -17.12
N VAL A 223 -3.65 12.13 -16.81
CA VAL A 223 -4.32 12.60 -15.58
C VAL A 223 -5.27 13.76 -15.86
N ASP A 224 -6.52 13.62 -15.44
CA ASP A 224 -7.45 14.73 -15.30
C ASP A 224 -7.49 15.14 -13.83
N GLY A 225 -6.68 16.14 -13.48
CA GLY A 225 -6.52 16.60 -12.09
C GLY A 225 -7.85 16.96 -11.40
N PRO A 226 -8.70 17.83 -11.98
CA PRO A 226 -10.03 18.13 -11.43
C PRO A 226 -10.92 16.90 -11.21
N VAL A 227 -10.96 15.98 -12.17
CA VAL A 227 -11.76 14.75 -12.05
C VAL A 227 -11.17 13.81 -11.00
N SER A 228 -9.84 13.70 -10.90
CA SER A 228 -9.16 12.86 -9.90
C SER A 228 -9.44 13.32 -8.47
N VAL A 229 -9.40 14.63 -8.21
CA VAL A 229 -9.76 15.19 -6.89
C VAL A 229 -11.22 14.85 -6.53
N THR A 230 -12.13 14.99 -7.49
CA THR A 230 -13.57 14.71 -7.28
C THR A 230 -13.83 13.21 -7.10
N THR A 231 -13.13 12.36 -7.86
CA THR A 231 -13.18 10.90 -7.76
C THR A 231 -12.70 10.43 -6.39
N TYR A 232 -11.59 10.97 -5.88
CA TYR A 232 -11.09 10.63 -4.53
C TYR A 232 -12.13 10.95 -3.45
N ILE A 233 -12.72 12.15 -3.48
CA ILE A 233 -13.68 12.61 -2.48
C ILE A 233 -15.00 11.81 -2.54
N SER A 234 -15.52 11.55 -3.74
CA SER A 234 -16.73 10.73 -3.90
C SER A 234 -16.51 9.25 -3.53
N ALA A 235 -15.33 8.70 -3.82
CA ALA A 235 -14.95 7.36 -3.40
C ALA A 235 -14.81 7.24 -1.88
N LEU A 236 -14.27 8.28 -1.22
CA LEU A 236 -14.23 8.38 0.24
C LEU A 236 -15.62 8.39 0.86
N ASP A 237 -16.52 9.23 0.35
CA ASP A 237 -17.92 9.29 0.81
C ASP A 237 -18.61 7.92 0.70
N ALA A 238 -18.50 7.29 -0.47
CA ALA A 238 -19.12 6.01 -0.76
C ALA A 238 -18.55 4.90 0.13
N SER A 239 -17.23 4.77 0.22
CA SER A 239 -16.56 3.76 1.05
C SER A 239 -16.89 3.95 2.54
N TYR A 240 -16.86 5.19 3.03
CA TYR A 240 -17.20 5.50 4.41
C TYR A 240 -18.68 5.22 4.72
N ALA A 241 -19.61 5.60 3.84
CA ALA A 241 -21.02 5.27 3.98
C ALA A 241 -21.25 3.75 4.06
N ARG A 242 -20.62 2.97 3.16
CA ARG A 242 -20.71 1.50 3.15
C ARG A 242 -20.11 0.88 4.41
N PHE A 243 -19.00 1.41 4.91
CA PHE A 243 -18.41 0.97 6.17
C PHE A 243 -19.36 1.21 7.35
N ARG A 244 -19.97 2.40 7.44
CA ARG A 244 -20.94 2.74 8.49
C ARG A 244 -22.16 1.83 8.45
N ASP A 245 -22.69 1.54 7.26
CA ASP A 245 -23.84 0.63 7.09
C ASP A 245 -23.50 -0.81 7.51
N LYS A 246 -22.33 -1.33 7.09
CA LYS A 246 -21.86 -2.67 7.48
C LYS A 246 -21.61 -2.76 8.98
N SER A 247 -21.01 -1.72 9.58
CA SER A 247 -20.79 -1.61 11.02
C SER A 247 -22.10 -1.66 11.81
N ALA A 248 -23.11 -0.92 11.37
CA ALA A 248 -24.43 -0.95 12.00
C ALA A 248 -25.08 -2.34 11.90
N ARG A 249 -24.98 -3.01 10.74
CA ARG A 249 -25.48 -4.39 10.57
C ARG A 249 -24.75 -5.41 11.45
N ALA A 250 -23.42 -5.35 11.49
CA ALA A 250 -22.61 -6.25 12.30
C ALA A 250 -22.94 -6.11 13.80
N LYS A 251 -23.10 -4.87 14.30
CA LYS A 251 -23.54 -4.62 15.68
C LYS A 251 -24.90 -5.28 15.97
N LYS A 252 -25.88 -5.12 15.06
CA LYS A 252 -27.22 -5.73 15.22
C LYS A 252 -27.17 -7.26 15.26
N LEU A 253 -26.35 -7.88 14.40
CA LEU A 253 -26.16 -9.34 14.40
C LEU A 253 -25.53 -9.84 15.71
N HIS A 254 -24.56 -9.10 16.26
CA HIS A 254 -23.93 -9.47 17.53
C HIS A 254 -24.90 -9.32 18.72
N LEU A 255 -25.74 -8.29 18.71
CA LEU A 255 -26.79 -8.07 19.72
C LEU A 255 -27.96 -9.06 19.59
N ALA A 256 -28.26 -9.58 18.39
CA ALA A 256 -29.29 -10.60 18.21
C ALA A 256 -28.91 -11.96 18.82
N ASN A 257 -27.61 -12.22 19.00
CA ASN A 257 -27.08 -13.46 19.58
C ASN A 257 -26.73 -13.36 21.08
N GLY A 258 -27.11 -12.27 21.77
CA GLY A 258 -26.88 -12.11 23.20
C GLY A 258 -27.80 -11.06 23.85
N HIS A 259 -28.28 -11.32 25.07
CA HIS A 259 -29.08 -10.36 25.85
C HIS A 259 -28.23 -9.17 26.29
N ALA A 260 -28.19 -8.09 25.50
CA ALA A 260 -27.51 -6.85 25.86
C ALA A 260 -28.52 -5.72 26.11
N ASN A 261 -28.57 -5.27 27.37
CA ASN A 261 -29.22 -4.04 27.81
C ASN A 261 -28.34 -2.82 27.48
N GLY A 262 -28.84 -1.86 26.70
CA GLY A 262 -28.34 -0.47 26.64
C GLY A 262 -27.84 0.01 25.26
N LYS A 263 -28.54 0.93 24.58
CA LYS A 263 -28.55 2.41 24.72
C LYS A 263 -27.41 3.23 24.06
N SER A 264 -26.77 2.75 22.99
CA SER A 264 -26.24 3.70 22.00
C SER A 264 -26.40 3.23 20.56
N ASP A 265 -27.44 3.71 19.90
CA ASP A 265 -27.71 3.55 18.46
C ASP A 265 -26.84 4.52 17.61
N LYS A 266 -25.70 4.95 18.15
CA LYS A 266 -24.83 5.93 17.49
C LYS A 266 -24.18 5.29 16.26
N ARG A 267 -24.48 5.87 15.09
CA ARG A 267 -23.81 5.58 13.81
C ARG A 267 -22.30 5.77 14.00
N PHE A 268 -21.51 4.95 13.31
CA PHE A 268 -20.05 5.11 13.35
C PHE A 268 -19.67 6.52 12.85
N SER A 269 -18.77 7.18 13.57
CA SER A 269 -18.23 8.51 13.28
C SER A 269 -16.71 8.55 13.54
N LEU A 270 -16.09 9.68 13.24
CA LEU A 270 -14.69 9.97 13.58
C LEU A 270 -14.43 9.97 15.09
N ASP A 271 -15.44 9.99 15.96
CA ASP A 271 -15.27 9.81 17.41
C ASP A 271 -14.95 8.35 17.77
N ASN A 272 -15.21 7.40 16.85
CA ASN A 272 -14.89 5.99 17.07
C ASN A 272 -13.47 5.60 16.65
N VAL A 273 -12.70 6.53 16.09
CA VAL A 273 -11.32 6.32 15.66
C VAL A 273 -10.40 7.26 16.43
N ASP A 274 -9.24 6.77 16.83
CA ASP A 274 -8.22 7.56 17.51
C ASP A 274 -7.29 8.24 16.50
N TYR A 275 -6.97 7.54 15.41
CA TYR A 275 -6.15 8.04 14.30
C TYR A 275 -6.80 7.72 12.96
N ALA A 276 -6.51 8.53 11.95
CA ALA A 276 -7.01 8.35 10.59
C ALA A 276 -5.86 8.46 9.58
N VAL A 277 -5.66 7.36 8.85
CA VAL A 277 -4.60 7.19 7.85
C VAL A 277 -5.26 7.12 6.47
N PHE A 278 -4.69 7.82 5.51
CA PHE A 278 -5.23 7.95 4.16
C PHE A 278 -4.16 7.57 3.13
N HIS A 279 -4.59 7.11 1.96
CA HIS A 279 -3.77 7.27 0.77
C HIS A 279 -3.50 8.76 0.57
N ALA A 280 -2.21 9.13 0.54
CA ALA A 280 -1.72 10.49 0.50
C ALA A 280 -0.99 10.75 -0.82
N PRO A 281 -1.70 11.16 -1.89
CA PRO A 281 -1.03 11.63 -3.10
C PRO A 281 -0.30 12.96 -2.85
N TYR A 282 -0.81 13.77 -1.93
CA TYR A 282 -0.16 14.95 -1.36
C TYR A 282 -0.93 15.42 -0.12
N GLY A 283 -0.26 16.17 0.78
CA GLY A 283 -0.81 16.54 2.09
C GLY A 283 -2.16 17.26 2.05
N LYS A 284 -2.37 18.17 1.09
CA LYS A 284 -3.63 18.91 0.93
C LYS A 284 -4.81 17.99 0.62
N GLN A 285 -4.61 16.93 -0.16
CA GLN A 285 -5.68 15.98 -0.46
C GLN A 285 -6.13 15.24 0.80
N VAL A 286 -5.19 14.91 1.69
CA VAL A 286 -5.50 14.30 2.98
C VAL A 286 -6.28 15.25 3.90
N GLN A 287 -5.90 16.54 3.94
CA GLN A 287 -6.65 17.57 4.67
C GLN A 287 -8.09 17.68 4.17
N LYS A 288 -8.28 17.71 2.83
CA LYS A 288 -9.61 17.71 2.21
C LYS A 288 -10.41 16.45 2.55
N GLY A 289 -9.78 15.27 2.47
CA GLY A 289 -10.40 13.99 2.79
C GLY A 289 -10.87 13.91 4.24
N PHE A 290 -10.01 14.30 5.20
CA PHE A 290 -10.40 14.32 6.61
C PHE A 290 -11.50 15.35 6.90
N GLY A 291 -11.42 16.55 6.31
CA GLY A 291 -12.50 17.54 6.36
C GLY A 291 -13.81 16.99 5.78
N ARG A 292 -13.74 16.21 4.69
CA ARG A 292 -14.91 15.57 4.09
C ARG A 292 -15.53 14.51 5.00
N LEU A 293 -14.73 13.71 5.72
CA LEU A 293 -15.28 12.79 6.73
C LEU A 293 -15.99 13.56 7.86
N PHE A 294 -15.42 14.69 8.29
CA PHE A 294 -16.05 15.59 9.27
C PHE A 294 -17.39 16.14 8.76
N TYR A 295 -17.46 16.51 7.48
CA TYR A 295 -18.71 16.89 6.81
C TYR A 295 -19.72 15.74 6.78
N ASN A 296 -19.31 14.51 6.45
CA ASN A 296 -20.21 13.35 6.46
C ASN A 296 -20.81 13.06 7.84
N ASP A 297 -20.02 13.25 8.89
CA ASP A 297 -20.47 13.11 10.27
C ASP A 297 -21.42 14.25 10.67
N PHE A 298 -21.13 15.48 10.25
CA PHE A 298 -22.03 16.63 10.41
C PHE A 298 -23.39 16.39 9.75
N VAL A 299 -23.42 15.97 8.47
CA VAL A 299 -24.67 15.65 7.77
C VAL A 299 -25.47 14.56 8.50
N SER A 300 -24.79 13.64 9.17
CA SER A 300 -25.44 12.54 9.89
C SER A 300 -25.89 12.92 11.31
N SER A 301 -25.31 13.96 11.90
CA SER A 301 -25.55 14.37 13.29
C SER A 301 -25.26 15.87 13.47
N PRO A 302 -26.02 16.77 12.82
CA PRO A 302 -25.67 18.20 12.74
C PRO A 302 -25.74 18.92 14.08
N SER A 303 -26.52 18.39 15.03
CA SER A 303 -26.66 18.92 16.38
C SER A 303 -25.58 18.43 17.37
N ALA A 304 -24.61 17.62 16.91
CA ALA A 304 -23.54 17.16 17.80
C ALA A 304 -22.66 18.35 18.26
N PRO A 305 -22.20 18.36 19.53
CA PRO A 305 -21.47 19.51 20.09
C PRO A 305 -20.25 19.96 19.29
N GLN A 306 -19.53 19.02 18.65
CA GLN A 306 -18.37 19.36 17.81
C GLN A 306 -18.70 20.20 16.56
N PHE A 307 -19.98 20.28 16.18
CA PHE A 307 -20.43 21.04 15.00
C PHE A 307 -21.19 22.33 15.36
N ALA A 308 -21.25 22.71 16.63
CA ALA A 308 -21.97 23.89 17.09
C ALA A 308 -21.50 25.20 16.41
N ASN A 309 -20.26 25.25 15.94
CA ASN A 309 -19.64 26.42 15.32
C ASN A 309 -19.62 26.35 13.78
N ILE A 310 -20.32 25.40 13.15
CA ILE A 310 -20.43 25.36 11.69
C ILE A 310 -21.27 26.56 11.22
N PRO A 311 -20.75 27.44 10.34
CA PRO A 311 -21.50 28.58 9.84
C PRO A 311 -22.64 28.13 8.93
N SER A 312 -23.81 28.77 9.08
CA SER A 312 -25.00 28.54 8.23
C SER A 312 -25.34 27.05 8.02
N PRO A 313 -25.52 26.26 9.10
CA PRO A 313 -25.64 24.81 9.02
C PRO A 313 -26.80 24.35 8.13
N ASP A 314 -27.93 25.08 8.12
CA ASP A 314 -29.07 24.76 7.26
C ASP A 314 -28.75 24.89 5.77
N ALA A 315 -27.95 25.89 5.38
CA ALA A 315 -27.50 26.07 4.00
C ALA A 315 -26.52 24.96 3.57
N VAL A 316 -25.64 24.55 4.49
CA VAL A 316 -24.73 23.40 4.28
C VAL A 316 -25.55 22.12 4.07
N LEU A 317 -26.57 21.87 4.91
CA LEU A 317 -27.44 20.69 4.79
C LEU A 317 -28.32 20.71 3.53
N ALA A 318 -28.69 21.89 3.04
CA ALA A 318 -29.44 22.06 1.79
C ALA A 318 -28.58 21.90 0.52
N THR A 319 -27.25 21.83 0.65
CA THR A 319 -26.34 21.67 -0.49
C THR A 319 -26.51 20.28 -1.10
N SER A 320 -26.75 20.21 -2.42
CA SER A 320 -26.89 18.94 -3.12
C SER A 320 -25.57 18.16 -3.09
N TYR A 321 -25.65 16.82 -3.15
CA TYR A 321 -24.45 15.98 -3.15
C TYR A 321 -23.46 16.37 -4.25
N THR A 322 -23.92 16.50 -5.49
CA THR A 322 -23.08 16.87 -6.64
C THR A 322 -22.42 18.23 -6.45
N ALA A 323 -23.14 19.24 -5.97
CA ALA A 323 -22.56 20.56 -5.68
C ALA A 323 -21.52 20.48 -4.55
N SER A 324 -21.78 19.67 -3.52
CA SER A 324 -20.89 19.55 -2.36
C SER A 324 -19.51 18.98 -2.69
N LEU A 325 -19.35 18.28 -3.82
CA LEU A 325 -18.07 17.67 -4.21
C LEU A 325 -17.05 18.69 -4.73
N THR A 326 -17.53 19.82 -5.25
CA THR A 326 -16.68 20.86 -5.88
C THR A 326 -16.79 22.22 -5.18
N ASP A 327 -17.69 22.38 -4.21
CA ASP A 327 -17.88 23.60 -3.43
C ASP A 327 -16.65 23.93 -2.56
N LYS A 328 -15.95 25.00 -2.94
CA LYS A 328 -14.76 25.50 -2.22
C LYS A 328 -15.06 26.16 -0.88
N SER A 329 -16.24 26.72 -0.69
CA SER A 329 -16.67 27.27 0.60
C SER A 329 -16.89 26.15 1.60
N LEU A 330 -17.59 25.09 1.18
CA LEU A 330 -17.81 23.89 1.98
C LEU A 330 -16.47 23.20 2.33
N GLU A 331 -15.60 23.02 1.33
CA GLU A 331 -14.25 22.46 1.53
C GLU A 331 -13.48 23.25 2.60
N LYS A 332 -13.39 24.57 2.48
CA LYS A 332 -12.69 25.43 3.46
C LYS A 332 -13.32 25.38 4.84
N THR A 333 -14.65 25.37 4.91
CA THR A 333 -15.40 25.32 6.17
C THR A 333 -15.03 24.07 6.97
N PHE A 334 -15.05 22.89 6.33
CA PHE A 334 -14.78 21.64 7.02
C PHE A 334 -13.29 21.33 7.22
N ILE A 335 -12.39 21.87 6.39
CA ILE A 335 -10.95 21.89 6.71
C ILE A 335 -10.71 22.71 7.98
N ALA A 336 -11.31 23.91 8.08
CA ALA A 336 -11.16 24.75 9.26
C ALA A 336 -11.77 24.11 10.51
N ALA A 337 -13.00 23.59 10.41
CA ALA A 337 -13.69 22.95 11.53
C ALA A 337 -12.97 21.68 12.03
N SER A 338 -12.34 20.93 11.13
CA SER A 338 -11.63 19.70 11.49
C SER A 338 -10.17 19.92 11.91
N LYS A 339 -9.63 21.14 11.83
CA LYS A 339 -8.19 21.45 12.02
C LYS A 339 -7.59 20.85 13.30
N ALA A 340 -8.24 21.02 14.45
CA ALA A 340 -7.74 20.49 15.72
C ALA A 340 -7.77 18.95 15.75
N ALA A 341 -8.82 18.34 15.19
CA ALA A 341 -8.91 16.89 15.07
C ALA A 341 -7.89 16.35 14.05
N TYR A 342 -7.63 17.05 12.96
CA TYR A 342 -6.61 16.69 11.97
C TYR A 342 -5.21 16.65 12.60
N ALA A 343 -4.84 17.70 13.33
CA ALA A 343 -3.56 17.78 14.03
C ALA A 343 -3.34 16.61 15.00
N LYS A 344 -4.41 16.14 15.66
CA LYS A 344 -4.34 15.03 16.61
C LYS A 344 -4.40 13.65 15.94
N LYS A 345 -5.29 13.47 14.97
CA LYS A 345 -5.66 12.15 14.43
C LYS A 345 -4.92 11.80 13.14
N VAL A 346 -4.45 12.77 12.37
CA VAL A 346 -3.89 12.57 11.03
C VAL A 346 -2.43 12.97 10.95
N GLU A 347 -2.05 14.13 11.51
CA GLU A 347 -0.69 14.67 11.40
C GLU A 347 0.42 13.66 11.77
N PRO A 348 0.31 12.83 12.83
CA PRO A 348 1.33 11.83 13.16
C PRO A 348 1.57 10.78 12.06
N ALA A 349 0.63 10.62 11.12
CA ALA A 349 0.73 9.70 10.00
C ALA A 349 1.36 10.33 8.75
N MET A 350 1.78 11.60 8.77
CA MET A 350 2.13 12.34 7.55
C MET A 350 3.63 12.40 7.21
N HIS A 351 4.52 11.88 8.05
CA HIS A 351 5.98 12.02 7.88
C HIS A 351 6.49 11.48 6.53
N CYS A 352 6.10 10.26 6.14
CA CYS A 352 6.46 9.71 4.83
C CYS A 352 5.89 10.55 3.68
N SER A 353 4.61 10.95 3.73
CA SER A 353 4.01 11.76 2.67
C SER A 353 4.75 13.09 2.48
N LYS A 354 5.11 13.77 3.58
CA LYS A 354 5.79 15.06 3.54
C LYS A 354 7.23 14.96 3.03
N ARG A 355 7.92 13.86 3.33
CA ARG A 355 9.33 13.67 3.02
C ARG A 355 9.58 12.97 1.67
N LEU A 356 8.69 12.04 1.31
CA LEU A 356 8.87 11.15 0.16
C LEU A 356 7.96 11.50 -1.02
N GLY A 357 6.91 12.28 -0.78
CA GLY A 357 5.87 12.50 -1.77
C GLY A 357 4.93 11.31 -1.91
N ASN A 358 4.33 11.16 -3.10
CA ASN A 358 3.40 10.08 -3.40
C ASN A 358 4.15 8.78 -3.71
N MET A 359 3.93 7.74 -2.91
CA MET A 359 4.48 6.40 -3.15
C MET A 359 3.44 5.43 -3.73
N TYR A 360 2.40 5.95 -4.40
CA TYR A 360 1.24 5.21 -4.92
C TYR A 360 0.73 4.11 -3.97
N THR A 361 0.92 2.83 -4.29
CA THR A 361 0.42 1.70 -3.48
C THR A 361 1.05 1.64 -2.09
N ALA A 362 2.27 2.13 -1.92
CA ALA A 362 2.93 2.23 -0.62
C ALA A 362 2.50 3.47 0.18
N SER A 363 1.81 4.45 -0.41
CA SER A 363 1.50 5.73 0.25
C SER A 363 0.66 5.55 1.53
N LEU A 364 -0.41 4.74 1.49
CA LEU A 364 -1.24 4.47 2.67
C LEU A 364 -0.42 3.80 3.79
N TYR A 365 0.44 2.84 3.44
CA TYR A 365 1.21 2.06 4.40
C TYR A 365 2.44 2.79 4.91
N GLY A 366 3.03 3.69 4.12
CA GLY A 366 4.02 4.65 4.58
C GLY A 366 3.43 5.63 5.59
N CYS A 367 2.16 6.04 5.42
CA CYS A 367 1.47 6.84 6.41
C CYS A 367 1.18 6.03 7.70
N LEU A 368 0.83 4.75 7.59
CA LEU A 368 0.71 3.86 8.76
C LEU A 368 2.06 3.69 9.48
N ALA A 369 3.14 3.47 8.74
CA ALA A 369 4.49 3.36 9.30
C ALA A 369 4.92 4.67 10.00
N SER A 370 4.56 5.82 9.44
CA SER A 370 4.76 7.13 10.08
C SER A 370 4.04 7.21 11.42
N LEU A 371 2.77 6.80 11.47
CA LEU A 371 2.00 6.80 12.72
C LEU A 371 2.63 5.89 13.79
N LEU A 372 2.99 4.66 13.41
CA LEU A 372 3.62 3.69 14.31
C LEU A 372 4.98 4.15 14.83
N SER A 373 5.66 5.01 14.07
CA SER A 373 6.97 5.56 14.46
C SER A 373 6.88 6.85 15.28
N SER A 374 5.78 7.57 15.17
CA SER A 374 5.60 8.92 15.74
C SER A 374 4.90 8.92 17.09
N VAL A 375 4.05 7.92 17.36
CA VAL A 375 3.30 7.83 18.60
C VAL A 375 3.90 6.74 19.48
N GLU A 376 4.03 7.04 20.78
CA GLU A 376 4.56 6.07 21.74
C GLU A 376 3.70 4.77 21.76
N PRO A 377 4.32 3.58 21.77
CA PRO A 377 3.59 2.31 21.76
C PRO A 377 2.55 2.18 22.88
N ALA A 378 2.84 2.72 24.06
CA ALA A 378 1.92 2.75 25.19
C ALA A 378 0.66 3.59 24.92
N GLU A 379 0.76 4.68 24.15
CA GLU A 379 -0.37 5.51 23.76
C GLU A 379 -1.19 4.89 22.62
N LEU A 380 -0.53 4.14 21.73
CA LEU A 380 -1.17 3.40 20.63
C LEU A 380 -1.97 2.20 21.12
N LYS A 381 -1.59 1.57 22.23
CA LYS A 381 -2.26 0.36 22.73
C LYS A 381 -3.75 0.60 22.98
N GLY A 382 -4.59 -0.25 22.40
CA GLY A 382 -6.05 -0.18 22.49
C GLY A 382 -6.71 0.80 21.50
N LYS A 383 -5.93 1.55 20.73
CA LYS A 383 -6.43 2.56 19.79
C LYS A 383 -7.02 1.93 18.52
N ARG A 384 -8.01 2.60 17.94
CA ARG A 384 -8.56 2.29 16.61
C ARG A 384 -8.02 3.25 15.58
N LEU A 385 -7.55 2.71 14.45
CA LEU A 385 -7.05 3.48 13.32
C LEU A 385 -8.03 3.29 12.15
N SER A 386 -8.52 4.36 11.52
CA SER A 386 -9.17 4.22 10.21
C SER A 386 -8.14 4.27 9.09
N MET A 387 -8.39 3.48 8.06
CA MET A 387 -7.59 3.39 6.85
C MET A 387 -8.48 3.71 5.66
N PHE A 388 -8.08 4.67 4.82
CA PHE A 388 -8.72 4.93 3.53
C PHE A 388 -7.76 4.65 2.38
N ALA A 389 -7.97 3.52 1.71
CA ALA A 389 -7.28 3.15 0.49
C ALA A 389 -8.03 3.68 -0.74
N PHE A 390 -7.29 4.23 -1.70
CA PHE A 390 -7.83 4.73 -2.96
C PHE A 390 -6.85 4.43 -4.08
N GLY A 391 -7.37 4.10 -5.25
CA GLY A 391 -6.64 4.08 -6.52
C GLY A 391 -7.59 4.48 -7.63
N SER A 392 -7.12 5.35 -8.53
CA SER A 392 -7.87 5.83 -9.70
C SER A 392 -8.35 4.71 -10.63
N GLY A 393 -9.34 5.04 -11.47
CA GLY A 393 -10.03 4.07 -12.34
C GLY A 393 -11.48 3.72 -11.98
N CYS A 394 -11.99 3.70 -10.74
CA CYS A 394 -11.34 3.74 -9.44
C CYS A 394 -11.82 2.61 -8.53
N ALA A 395 -10.97 2.25 -7.56
CA ALA A 395 -11.24 1.32 -6.49
C ALA A 395 -10.84 1.94 -5.14
N SER A 396 -11.67 1.76 -4.12
CA SER A 396 -11.42 2.31 -2.79
C SER A 396 -12.01 1.44 -1.69
N SER A 397 -11.39 1.53 -0.51
CA SER A 397 -11.86 0.87 0.71
C SER A 397 -11.61 1.73 1.93
N PHE A 398 -12.63 1.85 2.78
CA PHE A 398 -12.52 2.34 4.15
C PHE A 398 -12.60 1.14 5.11
N PHE A 399 -11.58 0.96 5.94
CA PHE A 399 -11.51 -0.12 6.92
C PHE A 399 -10.83 0.36 8.19
N THR A 400 -10.78 -0.48 9.22
CA THR A 400 -10.18 -0.10 10.51
C THR A 400 -9.18 -1.13 11.00
N LEU A 401 -8.18 -0.64 11.72
CA LEU A 401 -7.21 -1.43 12.46
C LEU A 401 -7.40 -1.22 13.96
N ARG A 402 -7.00 -2.20 14.75
CA ARG A 402 -6.97 -2.12 16.21
C ARG A 402 -5.60 -2.51 16.74
N VAL A 403 -4.96 -1.61 17.46
CA VAL A 403 -3.70 -1.90 18.14
C VAL A 403 -4.03 -2.67 19.42
N LYS A 404 -3.73 -3.97 19.46
CA LYS A 404 -3.94 -4.84 20.63
C LYS A 404 -2.65 -5.14 21.39
N GLY A 405 -1.54 -5.27 20.66
CA GLY A 405 -0.24 -5.62 21.21
C GLY A 405 0.71 -4.42 21.34
N ASP A 406 1.96 -4.73 21.64
CA ASP A 406 3.05 -3.76 21.68
C ASP A 406 3.59 -3.50 20.26
N THR A 407 3.86 -2.23 19.94
CA THR A 407 4.41 -1.79 18.65
C THR A 407 5.85 -1.26 18.77
N ALA A 408 6.49 -1.42 19.94
CA ALA A 408 7.85 -0.94 20.20
C ALA A 408 8.88 -1.53 19.22
N GLU A 409 8.84 -2.84 18.99
CA GLU A 409 9.75 -3.50 18.05
C GLU A 409 9.59 -2.95 16.62
N MET A 410 8.35 -2.73 16.16
CA MET A 410 8.11 -2.13 14.84
C MET A 410 8.76 -0.75 14.71
N ARG A 411 8.57 0.10 15.72
CA ARG A 411 9.12 1.46 15.75
C ARG A 411 10.65 1.44 15.75
N GLU A 412 11.25 0.62 16.61
CA GLU A 412 12.71 0.49 16.74
C GLU A 412 13.34 -0.07 15.46
N LYS A 413 12.81 -1.17 14.92
CA LYS A 413 13.40 -1.84 13.75
C LYS A 413 13.26 -1.04 12.47
N MET A 414 12.14 -0.34 12.27
CA MET A 414 11.98 0.54 11.11
C MET A 414 12.96 1.72 11.16
N ASP A 415 13.18 2.29 12.35
CA ASP A 415 13.96 3.51 12.59
C ASP A 415 13.57 4.64 11.61
N LEU A 416 12.26 4.76 11.37
CA LEU A 416 11.75 5.44 10.18
C LEU A 416 12.04 6.95 10.21
N LEU A 417 11.78 7.61 11.35
CA LEU A 417 11.87 9.06 11.44
C LEU A 417 13.32 9.54 11.28
N GLU A 418 14.29 8.82 11.86
CA GLU A 418 15.71 9.13 11.70
C GLU A 418 16.15 8.93 10.26
N ARG A 419 15.78 7.80 9.64
CA ARG A 419 16.11 7.52 8.23
C ARG A 419 15.51 8.53 7.25
N LEU A 420 14.28 9.01 7.51
CA LEU A 420 13.65 10.08 6.74
C LEU A 420 14.44 11.39 6.88
N ALA A 421 14.85 11.73 8.11
CA ALA A 421 15.64 12.92 8.39
C ALA A 421 17.03 12.86 7.72
N SER A 422 17.65 11.69 7.67
CA SER A 422 19.00 11.49 7.11
C SER A 422 19.06 11.42 5.59
N MET A 423 17.92 11.52 4.88
CA MET A 423 17.90 11.60 3.41
C MET A 423 18.69 12.81 2.90
N LYS A 424 19.38 12.64 1.77
CA LYS A 424 20.13 13.70 1.11
C LYS A 424 19.17 14.58 0.30
N VAL A 425 19.04 15.84 0.71
CA VAL A 425 18.38 16.86 -0.11
C VAL A 425 19.32 17.27 -1.23
N VAL A 426 18.90 17.07 -2.49
CA VAL A 426 19.70 17.38 -3.69
C VAL A 426 19.07 18.51 -4.50
N PRO A 427 19.84 19.23 -5.35
CA PRO A 427 19.30 20.25 -6.24
C PRO A 427 18.22 19.70 -7.19
N CYS A 428 17.22 20.52 -7.52
CA CYS A 428 16.12 20.15 -8.44
C CYS A 428 16.62 19.65 -9.81
N GLN A 429 17.76 20.18 -10.29
CA GLN A 429 18.36 19.73 -11.55
C GLN A 429 18.73 18.23 -11.51
N GLU A 430 19.23 17.71 -10.38
CA GLU A 430 19.56 16.28 -10.26
C GLU A 430 18.31 15.39 -10.43
N TYR A 431 17.13 15.88 -10.06
CA TYR A 431 15.87 15.18 -10.29
C TYR A 431 15.47 15.19 -11.77
N VAL A 432 15.59 16.33 -12.44
CA VAL A 432 15.31 16.43 -13.89
C VAL A 432 16.27 15.55 -14.70
N ASP A 433 17.54 15.51 -14.32
CA ASP A 433 18.55 14.66 -14.95
C ASP A 433 18.24 13.18 -14.72
N ALA A 434 17.81 12.81 -13.50
CA ALA A 434 17.37 11.46 -13.18
C ALA A 434 16.15 11.04 -14.01
N LEU A 435 15.14 11.90 -14.16
CA LEU A 435 13.98 11.63 -15.02
C LEU A 435 14.38 11.45 -16.48
N SER A 436 15.27 12.30 -16.98
CA SER A 436 15.78 12.20 -18.36
C SER A 436 16.51 10.87 -18.60
N LEU A 437 17.29 10.42 -17.62
CA LEU A 437 17.99 9.13 -17.68
C LEU A 437 17.00 7.95 -17.67
N ARG A 438 15.96 8.01 -16.84
CA ARG A 438 14.89 7.00 -16.80
C ARG A 438 14.12 6.95 -18.11
N GLU A 439 13.71 8.10 -18.65
CA GLU A 439 12.97 8.18 -19.91
C GLU A 439 13.80 7.63 -21.08
N LYS A 440 15.09 7.96 -21.15
CA LYS A 440 16.02 7.41 -22.16
C LYS A 440 16.13 5.88 -22.09
N ASN A 441 16.13 5.32 -20.89
CA ASN A 441 16.36 3.90 -20.66
C ASN A 441 15.06 3.08 -20.53
N HIS A 442 13.89 3.73 -20.58
CA HIS A 442 12.61 3.05 -20.55
C HIS A 442 12.46 2.17 -21.79
N ASN A 443 12.13 0.89 -21.59
CA ASN A 443 12.10 -0.16 -22.61
C ASN A 443 13.45 -0.43 -23.33
N ALA A 444 14.55 0.16 -22.88
CA ALA A 444 15.87 -0.16 -23.42
C ALA A 444 16.27 -1.59 -23.02
N VAL A 445 16.77 -2.35 -23.99
CA VAL A 445 17.40 -3.66 -23.78
C VAL A 445 18.92 -3.50 -23.81
N ASP A 446 19.64 -4.39 -23.12
CA ASP A 446 21.12 -4.43 -23.11
C ASP A 446 21.81 -3.11 -22.69
N TYR A 447 21.20 -2.32 -21.80
CA TYR A 447 21.77 -1.07 -21.28
C TYR A 447 22.33 -1.23 -19.87
N THR A 448 23.39 -0.48 -19.54
CA THR A 448 23.92 -0.38 -18.16
C THR A 448 23.41 0.88 -17.47
N PRO A 449 22.84 0.79 -16.25
CA PRO A 449 22.45 1.96 -15.47
C PRO A 449 23.59 2.97 -15.29
N GLY A 450 23.31 4.23 -15.58
CA GLY A 450 24.27 5.34 -15.57
C GLY A 450 24.31 6.12 -14.25
N GLY A 451 23.29 6.02 -13.40
CA GLY A 451 23.22 6.71 -12.11
C GLY A 451 24.39 6.37 -11.18
N SER A 452 24.67 7.23 -10.21
CA SER A 452 25.73 6.97 -9.23
C SER A 452 25.29 5.97 -8.17
N VAL A 453 26.15 5.01 -7.84
CA VAL A 453 25.92 4.08 -6.72
C VAL A 453 26.01 4.76 -5.35
N ASP A 454 26.66 5.92 -5.26
CA ASP A 454 26.76 6.70 -4.01
C ASP A 454 25.40 7.29 -3.59
N ASN A 455 24.46 7.36 -4.54
CA ASN A 455 23.09 7.82 -4.33
C ASN A 455 22.19 6.74 -3.71
N ILE A 456 22.72 5.56 -3.42
CA ILE A 456 21.99 4.42 -2.89
C ILE A 456 22.31 4.24 -1.40
N TRP A 457 21.36 3.69 -0.64
CA TRP A 457 21.63 3.26 0.72
C TRP A 457 22.67 2.13 0.74
N PRO A 458 23.65 2.15 1.67
CA PRO A 458 24.59 1.05 1.82
C PRO A 458 23.87 -0.29 2.03
N GLY A 459 24.34 -1.36 1.37
CA GLY A 459 23.74 -2.69 1.47
C GLY A 459 22.50 -2.95 0.59
N SER A 460 21.98 -1.94 -0.11
CA SER A 460 20.79 -2.12 -0.97
C SER A 460 21.03 -2.98 -2.20
N PHE A 461 19.94 -3.59 -2.67
CA PHE A 461 19.80 -4.22 -3.98
C PHE A 461 19.65 -3.18 -5.09
N LEU A 462 20.27 -3.44 -6.26
CA LEU A 462 20.20 -2.61 -7.46
C LEU A 462 20.02 -3.45 -8.74
N PRO A 463 19.40 -2.91 -9.80
CA PRO A 463 19.38 -3.50 -11.14
C PRO A 463 20.80 -3.71 -11.66
N ARG A 464 21.02 -4.82 -12.37
CA ARG A 464 22.32 -5.21 -12.90
C ARG A 464 22.19 -5.73 -14.34
N VAL A 465 23.11 -5.32 -15.20
CA VAL A 465 23.40 -6.03 -16.46
C VAL A 465 24.30 -7.21 -16.14
N CYS A 466 23.91 -8.39 -16.59
CA CYS A 466 24.70 -9.61 -16.43
C CYS A 466 26.17 -9.37 -16.89
N GLY A 467 27.12 -9.27 -15.96
CA GLY A 467 28.56 -9.13 -16.28
C GLY A 467 29.38 -8.09 -15.50
N GLN A 468 28.80 -7.09 -14.82
CA GLN A 468 29.61 -6.05 -14.12
C GLN A 468 29.92 -6.38 -12.65
N GLN A 469 31.17 -6.19 -12.21
CA GLN A 469 31.55 -6.29 -10.78
C GLN A 469 31.05 -5.05 -10.02
N VAL A 470 30.47 -5.25 -8.84
CA VAL A 470 30.01 -4.21 -7.91
C VAL A 470 30.94 -4.22 -6.68
N PRO A 471 31.24 -3.09 -6.03
CA PRO A 471 31.91 -3.08 -4.73
C PRO A 471 31.23 -4.01 -3.72
N GLN A 472 31.99 -4.67 -2.84
CA GLN A 472 31.49 -5.71 -1.91
C GLN A 472 30.37 -5.23 -0.95
N GLU A 473 30.16 -3.93 -0.82
CA GLU A 473 29.18 -3.31 0.10
C GLU A 473 27.75 -3.20 -0.48
N ILE A 474 27.51 -3.64 -1.72
CA ILE A 474 26.22 -3.52 -2.43
C ILE A 474 25.77 -4.90 -2.95
N ARG A 475 24.48 -5.25 -2.77
CA ARG A 475 23.95 -6.57 -3.16
C ARG A 475 23.42 -6.56 -4.60
N PRO A 476 23.88 -7.44 -5.50
CA PRO A 476 23.31 -7.53 -6.84
C PRO A 476 21.96 -8.24 -6.82
N CYS A 477 21.00 -7.78 -7.65
CA CYS A 477 19.69 -8.41 -7.87
C CYS A 477 19.83 -9.88 -8.39
N SER A 478 20.97 -10.24 -8.99
CA SER A 478 21.28 -11.60 -9.46
C SER A 478 21.78 -12.56 -8.36
N SER A 479 21.79 -12.16 -7.09
CA SER A 479 22.10 -13.09 -6.00
C SER A 479 20.95 -14.09 -5.88
N ARG A 480 21.27 -15.38 -5.75
CA ARG A 480 20.34 -16.55 -5.80
C ARG A 480 19.23 -16.55 -4.74
N LEU A 481 18.99 -15.42 -4.08
CA LEU A 481 17.95 -15.29 -3.08
C LEU A 481 16.60 -14.95 -3.72
N ILE A 482 16.51 -14.13 -4.77
CA ILE A 482 15.21 -13.62 -5.25
C ILE A 482 15.30 -13.27 -6.75
N ALA A 483 14.75 -14.08 -7.67
CA ALA A 483 14.47 -13.63 -9.03
C ALA A 483 13.02 -13.13 -9.08
N CYS A 484 12.85 -11.82 -9.00
CA CYS A 484 11.54 -11.22 -9.25
C CYS A 484 11.42 -10.83 -10.71
N THR A 485 10.36 -11.31 -11.34
CA THR A 485 9.82 -10.63 -12.53
C THR A 485 8.52 -9.98 -12.07
N LEU A 486 8.59 -8.85 -11.34
CA LEU A 486 7.46 -7.92 -11.41
C LEU A 486 7.43 -7.46 -12.87
N HIS A 487 6.59 -8.09 -13.67
CA HIS A 487 6.18 -7.48 -14.91
C HIS A 487 5.41 -6.23 -14.50
N VAL A 488 6.07 -5.08 -14.55
CA VAL A 488 5.38 -3.81 -14.81
C VAL A 488 4.92 -3.85 -16.27
N ALA A 489 4.06 -4.81 -16.60
CA ALA A 489 3.23 -4.75 -17.77
C ALA A 489 2.08 -3.82 -17.38
N PHE A 490 2.16 -2.58 -17.85
CA PHE A 490 0.98 -1.78 -18.15
C PHE A 490 0.43 -2.24 -19.49
#